data_AF-A0A7Y4SFN2-F1
#
_entry.id   AF-A0A7Y4SFN2-F1
#
_cell.length_a   1.000
_cell.length_b   1.000
_cell.length_c   1.000
_cell.angle_alpha   90.00
_cell.angle_beta   90.00
_cell.angle_gamma   90.00
#
_symmetry.space_group_name_H-M   'P 1'
#
loop_
_entity.id
_entity.type
_entity.pdbx_description
1 polymer ?
#
loop_
_entity_poly.entity_id
_entity_poly.type
_entity_poly.pdbx_seq_one_letter_code
_entity_poly.pdbx_strand_id
1 'polypeptide(L)' 'MDKELHVVFGSGQVGYPLAQKLLEVGKRVRVVKRSQGDVPEGAETML' A
#
# COMPACT_ATOMS: atom_id res chain seq x y z
N MET A 1 5.06 -21.40 -2.62
CA MET A 1 4.10 -20.42 -3.16
C MET A 1 4.68 -19.06 -2.88
N ASP A 2 5.13 -18.34 -3.90
CA ASP A 2 5.64 -16.99 -3.71
C ASP A 2 4.53 -16.11 -3.11
N LYS A 3 4.86 -15.43 -2.01
CA LYS A 3 3.93 -14.51 -1.35
C LYS A 3 3.80 -13.26 -2.23
N GLU A 4 2.80 -13.26 -3.11
CA GLU A 4 2.41 -12.15 -3.98
C GLU A 4 2.44 -10.80 -3.23
N LEU A 5 3.17 -9.82 -3.79
CA LEU A 5 3.27 -8.45 -3.26
C LEU A 5 2.57 -7.50 -4.23
N HIS A 6 1.57 -6.77 -3.73
CA HIS A 6 0.89 -5.73 -4.50
C HIS A 6 1.53 -4.37 -4.22
N VAL A 7 1.95 -3.68 -5.28
CA VAL A 7 2.60 -2.38 -5.17
C VAL A 7 1.66 -1.28 -5.62
N VAL A 8 1.39 -0.31 -4.74
CA VAL A 8 0.54 0.86 -5.01
C VAL A 8 1.41 2.10 -5.13
N PHE A 9 1.34 2.80 -6.27
CA PHE A 9 2.08 4.05 -6.47
C PHE A 9 1.21 5.25 -6.09
N GLY A 10 1.63 5.95 -5.04
CA GLY A 10 0.92 7.07 -4.44
C GLY A 10 -0.15 6.63 -3.43
N SER A 11 -0.34 7.41 -2.36
CA SER A 11 -1.45 7.24 -1.41
C SER A 11 -2.25 8.53 -1.23
N GLY A 12 -2.64 9.11 -2.36
CA GLY A 12 -3.64 10.18 -2.37
C GLY A 12 -5.05 9.62 -2.17
N GLN A 13 -6.05 10.38 -2.63
CA GLN A 13 -7.48 10.08 -2.45
C GLN A 13 -7.90 8.67 -2.89
N VAL A 14 -7.22 8.08 -3.87
CA VAL A 14 -7.52 6.73 -4.38
C VAL A 14 -6.53 5.68 -3.86
N GLY A 15 -5.24 6.01 -3.85
CA GLY A 15 -4.20 5.04 -3.49
C GLY A 15 -4.29 4.56 -2.04
N TYR A 16 -4.65 5.47 -1.11
CA TYR A 16 -4.82 5.12 0.30
C TYR A 16 -5.97 4.10 0.52
N PRO A 17 -7.22 4.37 0.11
CA PRO A 17 -8.31 3.41 0.32
C PRO A 17 -8.13 2.12 -0.48
N LEU A 18 -7.44 2.15 -1.63
CA LEU A 18 -7.09 0.93 -2.36
C LEU A 18 -6.12 0.04 -1.57
N ALA A 19 -5.03 0.62 -1.07
CA ALA A 19 -4.06 -0.10 -0.25
C ALA A 19 -4.71 -0.67 1.01
N GLN A 20 -5.61 0.08 1.65
CA GLN A 20 -6.36 -0.39 2.82
C GLN A 20 -7.23 -1.61 2.48
N LYS A 21 -8.03 -1.55 1.40
CA LYS A 21 -8.87 -2.68 0.97
C LYS A 21 -8.06 -3.93 0.62
N LEU A 22 -6.89 -3.77 0.01
CA LEU A 22 -6.00 -4.89 -0.30
C LEU A 22 -5.49 -5.56 0.98
N LEU A 23 -5.11 -4.77 2.00
CA LEU A 23 -4.72 -5.28 3.31
C LEU A 23 -5.88 -6.00 4.01
N GLU A 24 -7.10 -5.43 3.96
CA GLU A 24 -8.31 -6.03 4.54
C GLU A 24 -8.62 -7.42 3.97
N VAL A 25 -8.29 -7.69 2.70
CA VAL A 25 -8.44 -9.02 2.07
C VAL A 25 -7.20 -9.91 2.21
N GLY A 26 -6.28 -9.56 3.11
CA GLY A 26 -5.13 -10.40 3.48
C GLY A 26 -3.96 -10.34 2.48
N LYS A 27 -3.94 -9.35 1.59
CA LYS A 27 -2.83 -9.18 0.65
C LYS A 27 -1.65 -8.48 1.31
N ARG A 28 -0.43 -8.80 0.83
CA ARG A 28 0.76 -8.02 1.17
C ARG A 28 0.83 -6.81 0.27
N VAL A 29 0.97 -5.63 0.86
CA VAL A 29 0.92 -4.35 0.13
C VAL A 29 2.15 -3.52 0.44
N ARG A 30 2.75 -2.94 -0.60
CA ARG A 30 3.76 -1.89 -0.50
C ARG A 30 3.26 -0.63 -1.18
N VAL A 31 3.37 0.50 -0.49
CA VAL A 31 3.07 1.81 -1.08
C VAL A 31 4.38 2.51 -1.43
N VAL A 32 4.51 2.94 -2.68
CA VAL A 32 5.64 3.73 -3.19
C VAL A 32 5.20 5.18 -3.34
N LYS A 33 5.92 6.13 -2.74
CA LYS A 33 5.59 7.56 -2.78
C LYS A 33 6.85 8.38 -2.99
N ARG A 34 6.72 9.63 -3.44
CA ARG A 34 7.87 10.56 -3.63
C ARG A 34 8.11 11.48 -2.43
N SER A 35 7.15 11.57 -1.52
CA SER A 35 7.17 12.48 -0.39
C SER A 35 6.56 11.80 0.82
N GLN A 36 6.94 12.28 2.00
CA GLN A 36 6.31 11.84 3.25
C GLN A 36 4.80 12.10 3.23
N GLY A 37 4.09 11.30 4.02
CA GLY A 37 2.64 11.39 4.22
C GLY A 37 2.05 10.01 4.42
N ASP A 38 0.77 9.97 4.77
CA ASP A 38 0.15 8.77 5.35
C ASP A 38 0.09 7.57 4.41
N VAL A 39 0.23 6.39 5.01
CA VAL A 39 0.02 5.07 4.42
C VAL A 39 -0.87 4.27 5.37
N PRO A 40 -1.67 3.31 4.88
CA PRO A 40 -2.45 2.45 5.77
C PRO A 40 -1.55 1.61 6.69
N GLU A 41 -1.98 1.42 7.93
CA GLU A 41 -1.30 0.54 8.87
C GLU A 41 -1.18 -0.88 8.30
N GLY A 42 0.02 -1.47 8.40
CA GLY A 42 0.33 -2.78 7.81
C GLY A 42 0.84 -2.73 6.36
N ALA A 43 0.79 -1.58 5.68
CA ALA A 43 1.48 -1.41 4.40
C ALA A 43 2.99 -1.21 4.61
N GLU A 44 3.79 -1.90 3.78
CA GLU A 44 5.21 -1.55 3.62
C GLU A 44 5.31 -0.18 2.92
N THR A 45 6.31 0.64 3.25
CA THR A 45 6.51 1.96 2.61
C THR A 45 7.87 2.05 1.94
N MET A 46 7.90 2.63 0.75
CA MET A 46 9.11 3.02 0.03
C MET A 46 8.97 4.47 -0.42
N LEU A 47 9.93 5.32 -0.03
CA LEU A 47 10.07 6.70 -0.48
C LEU A 47 10.96 6.79 -1.73
#